data_AF-A0A2N2V1F8-F1
#
_entry.id   AF-A0A2N2V1F8-F1
#
_cell.length_a   1.000
_cell.length_b   1.000
_cell.length_c   1.000
_cell.angle_alpha   90.00
_cell.angle_beta   90.00
_cell.angle_gamma   90.00
#
_symmetry.space_group_name_H-M   'P 1'
#
loop_
_entity.id
_entity.type
_entity.pdbx_description
1 polymer ?
#
loop_
_entity_poly.entity_id
_entity_poly.type
_entity_poly.pdbx_seq_one_letter_code
_entity_poly.pdbx_strand_id
1 'polypeptide(L)' 'MTETEFNALAAQGYNRIPVTLETFADLDTPLSIYLKLANAPYTYLLESVQGGERFGRYSIIGLAASTRIVVNGHQ' A
#
# COMPACT_ATOMS: atom_id res chain seq x y z
N MET A 1 -12.95 0.91 10.42
CA MET A 1 -13.66 -0.38 10.45
C MET A 1 -13.73 -0.87 11.88
N THR A 2 -14.90 -1.23 12.35
CA THR A 2 -15.10 -1.88 13.66
C THR A 2 -14.93 -3.39 13.55
N GLU A 3 -14.67 -4.06 14.67
CA GLU A 3 -14.59 -5.52 14.72
C GLU A 3 -15.88 -6.19 14.24
N THR A 4 -17.04 -5.64 14.60
CA THR A 4 -18.34 -6.13 14.15
C THR A 4 -18.50 -6.08 12.63
N GLU A 5 -18.09 -4.98 11.99
CA GLU A 5 -18.12 -4.84 10.53
C GLU A 5 -17.19 -5.84 9.84
N PHE A 6 -15.99 -6.04 10.38
CA PHE A 6 -15.05 -7.04 9.88
C PHE A 6 -15.64 -8.45 9.94
N ASN A 7 -16.20 -8.84 11.09
CA ASN A 7 -16.79 -10.16 11.30
C ASN A 7 -18.01 -10.39 10.39
N ALA A 8 -18.80 -9.36 10.13
CA ALA A 8 -19.93 -9.44 9.20
C ALA A 8 -19.47 -9.69 7.75
N LEU A 9 -18.37 -9.08 7.31
CA LEU A 9 -17.77 -9.34 6.00
C LEU A 9 -17.17 -10.75 5.93
N ALA A 10 -16.51 -11.21 6.99
CA ALA A 10 -15.97 -12.56 7.06
C ALA A 10 -17.08 -13.61 6.95
N ALA A 11 -18.22 -13.40 7.62
CA ALA A 11 -19.40 -14.29 7.54
C ALA A 11 -20.04 -14.34 6.14
N GLN A 12 -19.84 -13.30 5.32
CA GLN A 12 -20.26 -13.29 3.91
C GLN A 12 -19.30 -14.08 2.99
N GLY A 13 -18.18 -14.60 3.53
CA GLY A 13 -17.22 -15.42 2.79
C GLY A 13 -16.05 -14.65 2.17
N TYR A 14 -15.89 -13.35 2.47
CA TYR A 14 -14.72 -12.60 2.03
C TYR A 14 -13.45 -13.06 2.77
N ASN A 15 -12.40 -13.40 2.03
CA ASN A 15 -11.13 -13.89 2.58
C ASN A 15 -10.02 -12.82 2.61
N ARG A 16 -10.32 -11.60 2.15
CA ARG A 16 -9.41 -10.44 2.11
C ARG A 16 -10.22 -9.17 2.43
N ILE A 17 -10.14 -8.72 3.67
CA ILE A 17 -10.90 -7.57 4.17
C ILE A 17 -9.89 -6.51 4.60
N PRO A 18 -9.82 -5.34 3.92
CA PRO A 18 -8.88 -4.29 4.27
C PRO A 18 -9.32 -3.58 5.55
N VAL A 19 -8.43 -3.51 6.53
CA VAL A 19 -8.62 -2.67 7.72
C VAL A 19 -7.85 -1.38 7.51
N THR A 20 -8.56 -0.25 7.49
CA THR A 20 -8.00 1.06 7.16
C THR A 20 -8.14 2.03 8.32
N LEU A 21 -7.19 2.96 8.37
CA LEU A 21 -7.21 4.15 9.21
C LEU A 21 -6.76 5.33 8.35
N GLU A 22 -7.50 6.42 8.41
CA GLU A 22 -7.13 7.69 7.77
C GLU A 22 -6.54 8.62 8.83
N THR A 23 -5.45 9.32 8.49
CA THR A 23 -4.74 10.22 9.41
C THR A 23 -4.11 11.38 8.65
N PHE A 24 -3.74 12.44 9.38
CA PHE A 24 -3.13 13.63 8.81
C PHE A 24 -1.68 13.39 8.40
N ALA A 25 -1.30 13.94 7.25
CA ALA A 25 0.05 13.89 6.71
C ALA A 25 0.41 15.18 5.94
N ASP A 26 -0.20 16.31 6.32
CA ASP A 26 -0.12 17.57 5.56
C ASP A 26 1.30 18.15 5.45
N LEU A 27 2.20 17.76 6.35
CA LEU A 27 3.62 18.17 6.38
C LEU A 27 4.54 17.18 5.66
N ASP A 28 3.98 16.11 5.11
CA ASP A 28 4.73 15.05 4.48
C ASP A 28 4.41 14.95 2.99
N THR A 29 5.43 14.69 2.19
CA THR A 29 5.28 14.30 0.79
C THR A 29 5.24 12.78 0.70
N PRO A 30 4.73 12.19 -0.39
CA PRO A 30 4.75 10.73 -0.56
C PRO A 30 6.15 10.12 -0.35
N LEU A 31 7.20 10.79 -0.84
CA LEU A 31 8.58 10.37 -0.64
C LEU A 31 9.02 10.43 0.83
N SER A 32 8.68 11.50 1.58
CA SER A 32 9.06 11.58 2.99
C SER A 32 8.35 10.50 3.82
N ILE A 33 7.10 10.17 3.51
CA ILE A 33 6.37 9.05 4.15
C ILE A 33 7.03 7.71 3.81
N TYR A 34 7.38 7.47 2.55
CA TYR A 34 8.07 6.25 2.13
C TYR A 34 9.37 6.06 2.91
N LEU A 35 10.17 7.13 3.03
CA LEU A 35 11.43 7.10 3.77
C LEU A 35 11.24 6.76 5.26
N LYS A 36 10.15 7.24 5.87
CA LYS A 36 9.79 6.97 7.27
C LYS A 36 9.25 5.55 7.51
N LEU A 37 8.46 5.02 6.58
CA LEU A 37 7.70 3.77 6.80
C LEU A 37 8.32 2.52 6.15
N ALA A 38 9.03 2.68 5.03
CA ALA A 38 9.25 1.58 4.10
C ALA A 38 10.66 1.49 3.52
N ASN A 39 11.62 2.34 3.90
CA ASN A 39 12.95 2.40 3.27
C ASN A 39 13.85 1.16 3.53
N ALA A 40 13.51 0.03 2.92
CA ALA A 40 14.12 -1.28 3.11
C ALA A 40 13.96 -2.16 1.85
N PRO A 41 14.63 -3.32 1.76
CA PRO A 41 14.42 -4.24 0.63
C PRO A 41 12.96 -4.66 0.47
N TYR A 42 12.54 -4.85 -0.79
CA TYR A 42 11.21 -5.35 -1.18
C TYR A 42 10.02 -4.46 -0.79
N THR A 43 10.27 -3.17 -0.63
CA THR A 43 9.23 -2.14 -0.53
C THR A 43 9.15 -1.33 -1.82
N TYR A 44 8.11 -0.52 -1.96
CA TYR A 44 7.95 0.33 -3.14
C TYR A 44 7.20 1.63 -2.85
N LEU A 45 7.46 2.63 -3.67
CA LEU A 45 6.67 3.84 -3.82
C LEU A 45 6.23 3.94 -5.28
N LEU A 46 4.93 3.96 -5.52
CA LEU A 46 4.35 4.16 -6.85
C LEU A 46 3.66 5.53 -6.90
N GLU A 47 4.11 6.38 -7.81
CA GLU A 47 3.52 7.69 -8.06
C GLU A 47 3.00 7.74 -9.50
N SER A 48 1.80 8.25 -9.69
CA SER A 48 1.23 8.44 -11.02
C SER A 48 1.60 9.82 -11.56
N VAL A 49 1.90 9.92 -12.85
CA VAL A 49 2.11 11.20 -13.54
C VAL A 49 1.20 11.24 -14.75
N GLN A 50 0.35 12.26 -14.85
CA GLN A 50 -0.53 12.46 -15.98
C GLN A 50 0.05 13.55 -16.90
N GLY A 51 0.32 13.20 -18.15
CA GLY A 51 0.85 14.14 -19.16
C GLY A 51 2.27 14.64 -18.90
N GLY A 52 3.05 13.99 -18.05
CA GLY A 52 4.45 14.33 -17.77
C GLY A 52 4.68 15.45 -16.76
N GLU A 53 3.66 16.26 -16.45
CA GLU A 53 3.85 17.47 -15.63
C GLU A 53 3.00 17.51 -14.36
N ARG A 54 1.95 16.69 -14.25
CA ARG A 54 1.05 16.70 -13.09
C ARG A 54 1.10 15.38 -12.34
N PHE A 55 1.50 15.44 -11.07
CA PHE A 55 1.36 14.30 -10.16
C PHE A 55 -0.11 13.91 -10.03
N GLY A 56 -0.37 12.61 -10.08
CA GLY A 56 -1.67 12.03 -9.84
C GLY A 56 -2.13 12.27 -8.40
N ARG A 57 -3.43 12.16 -8.16
CA ARG A 57 -4.04 12.41 -6.84
C ARG A 57 -3.54 11.48 -5.74
N TYR A 58 -3.01 10.30 -6.11
CA TYR A 58 -2.64 9.26 -5.17
C TYR A 58 -1.22 8.75 -5.43
N SER A 59 -0.52 8.46 -4.34
CA SER A 59 0.70 7.67 -4.31
C SER A 59 0.44 6.40 -3.49
N ILE A 60 1.09 5.29 -3.82
CA ILE A 60 0.92 4.01 -3.13
C ILE A 60 2.28 3.58 -2.57
N ILE A 61 2.33 3.39 -1.25
CA ILE A 61 3.51 2.85 -0.57
C ILE A 61 3.22 1.38 -0.23
N GLY A 62 4.08 0.50 -0.72
CA GLY A 62 4.07 -0.92 -0.37
C GLY A 62 5.13 -1.23 0.68
N LEU A 63 4.70 -1.86 1.78
CA LEU A 63 5.61 -2.41 2.78
C LEU A 63 6.13 -3.78 2.35
N ALA A 64 7.17 -4.26 3.03
CA ALA A 64 7.71 -5.58 2.76
C ALA A 64 6.64 -6.66 2.99
N ALA A 65 6.40 -7.49 1.98
CA ALA A 65 5.47 -8.60 2.06
C ALA A 65 6.18 -9.86 2.59
N SER A 66 5.48 -10.67 3.39
CA SER A 66 5.99 -11.97 3.87
C SER A 66 6.19 -12.98 2.73
N THR A 67 5.40 -12.86 1.66
CA THR A 67 5.46 -13.73 0.50
C THR A 67 5.89 -12.92 -0.72
N ARG A 68 6.97 -13.37 -1.37
CA ARG A 68 7.46 -12.81 -2.64
C ARG A 68 7.55 -13.93 -3.66
N ILE A 69 6.82 -13.78 -4.76
CA ILE A 69 6.88 -14.72 -5.88
C ILE A 69 7.95 -14.22 -6.85
N VAL A 70 8.92 -15.06 -7.17
CA VAL A 70 10.04 -14.74 -8.06
C VAL A 70 10.21 -15.88 -9.05
N VAL A 71 10.37 -15.54 -10.34
CA VAL A 71 10.76 -16.49 -11.38
C VAL A 71 12.21 -16.19 -11.75
N ASN A 72 13.09 -17.16 -11.55
CA ASN A 72 14.46 -17.15 -12.06
C ASN A 72 14.51 -18.13 -13.24
N GLY A 73 15.29 -17.82 -14.27
CA GLY A 73 15.25 -18.52 -15.56
C GLY A 73 15.28 -20.05 -15.48
N HIS A 74 14.71 -20.68 -16.49
CA HIS A 74 14.83 -22.12 -16.72
C HIS A 74 16.30 -22.46 -17.02
N GLN A 75 16.90 -23.38 -16.27
CA GLN A 75 17.90 -24.25 -16.87
C GLN A 75 17.16 -25.33 -17.68
#